data_AF-A0A3B9R9E7-F1
#
_entry.id   AF-A0A3B9R9E7-F1
#
_cell.length_a   1.000
_cell.length_b   1.000
_cell.length_c   1.000
_cell.angle_alpha   90.00
_cell.angle_beta   90.00
_cell.angle_gamma   90.00
#
_symmetry.space_group_name_H-M   'P 1'
#
loop_
_entity.id
_entity.type
_entity.pdbx_description
1 polymer ?
#
loop_
_entity_poly.entity_id
_entity_poly.type
_entity_poly.pdbx_seq_one_letter_code
_entity_poly.pdbx_strand_id
1 'polypeptide(L)'
;KDGDLDAYILNNSNIPVSSLGYAEQREVRAQDWEGVPKIFRGVGDMLLRNDNGKFVDVSEDAGIYGSLIGFGLGVMVVDINNDLYPDIYVSNDFYERDYLYINNQDGTF
;
A
#
# COMPACT_ATOMS: atom_id res chain seq x y z
N LYS A 1 3.63 -18.68 -6.25
CA LYS A 1 4.37 -18.62 -4.96
C LYS A 1 5.83 -18.92 -5.25
N ASP A 2 6.74 -18.05 -4.87
CA ASP A 2 8.19 -18.23 -5.01
C ASP A 2 8.83 -18.93 -3.80
N GLY A 3 8.15 -18.94 -2.66
CA GLY A 3 8.54 -19.68 -1.46
C GLY A 3 9.31 -18.86 -0.44
N ASP A 4 9.58 -17.59 -0.74
CA ASP A 4 10.18 -16.64 0.19
C ASP A 4 9.08 -15.92 0.99
N LEU A 5 9.45 -15.38 2.16
CA LEU A 5 8.55 -14.57 2.98
C LEU A 5 8.67 -13.11 2.56
N ASP A 6 7.64 -12.60 1.90
CA ASP A 6 7.48 -11.19 1.56
C ASP A 6 6.94 -10.36 2.75
N ALA A 7 7.01 -9.03 2.63
CA ALA A 7 6.53 -8.11 3.66
C ALA A 7 5.59 -7.06 3.08
N TYR A 8 4.45 -6.85 3.75
CA TYR A 8 3.59 -5.69 3.53
C TYR A 8 3.75 -4.71 4.70
N ILE A 9 4.03 -3.44 4.40
CA ILE A 9 4.17 -2.37 5.37
C ILE A 9 2.98 -1.43 5.20
N LEU A 10 2.08 -1.47 6.18
CA LEU A 10 1.03 -0.48 6.34
C LEU A 10 1.61 0.79 6.96
N ASN A 11 1.36 1.93 6.33
CA ASN A 11 1.73 3.23 6.83
C ASN A 11 0.50 4.09 7.12
N ASN A 12 0.68 5.02 8.06
CA ASN A 12 -0.25 6.10 8.30
C ASN A 12 0.41 7.39 7.82
N SER A 13 -0.29 8.16 6.98
CA SER A 13 0.22 9.44 6.48
C SER A 13 0.71 10.34 7.61
N ASN A 14 1.89 10.91 7.42
CA ASN A 14 2.49 11.86 8.36
C ASN A 14 1.99 13.31 8.14
N ILE A 15 1.00 13.51 7.27
CA ILE A 15 0.40 14.81 6.98
C ILE A 15 -1.01 14.85 7.60
N PRO A 16 -1.36 15.91 8.35
CA PRO A 16 -2.73 16.08 8.84
C PRO A 16 -3.73 16.07 7.69
N VAL A 17 -4.82 15.31 7.83
CA VAL A 17 -5.88 15.16 6.83
C VAL A 17 -6.40 16.51 6.27
N SER A 18 -6.49 17.53 7.13
CA SER A 18 -6.92 18.89 6.76
C SER A 18 -5.96 19.61 5.80
N SER A 19 -4.69 19.22 5.78
CA SER A 19 -3.65 19.80 4.92
C SER A 19 -3.64 19.18 3.51
N LEU A 20 -4.25 18.00 3.35
CA LEU A 20 -4.37 17.33 2.04
C LEU A 20 -5.62 17.75 1.26
N GLY A 21 -6.50 18.56 1.86
CA GLY A 21 -7.60 19.22 1.17
C GLY A 21 -8.61 18.29 0.50
N TYR A 22 -8.79 17.06 1.02
CA TYR A 22 -9.66 16.04 0.42
C TYR A 22 -9.28 15.69 -1.02
N ALA A 23 -7.99 15.75 -1.36
CA ALA A 23 -7.51 15.41 -2.69
C ALA A 23 -7.77 13.92 -3.00
N GLU A 24 -8.41 13.64 -4.13
CA GLU A 24 -8.60 12.28 -4.64
C GLU A 24 -7.38 11.80 -5.44
N GLN A 25 -6.24 11.63 -4.77
CA GLN A 25 -4.95 11.29 -5.37
C GLN A 25 -4.44 9.90 -4.99
N ARG A 26 -5.34 8.91 -4.94
CA ARG A 26 -4.97 7.53 -4.54
C ARG A 26 -3.90 6.88 -5.42
N GLU A 27 -3.91 7.22 -6.70
CA GLU A 27 -2.96 6.70 -7.71
C GLU A 27 -1.58 7.38 -7.63
N VAL A 28 -1.47 8.50 -6.91
CA VAL A 28 -0.21 9.24 -6.80
C VAL A 28 0.59 8.69 -5.63
N ARG A 29 1.70 8.02 -5.92
CA ARG A 29 2.61 7.48 -4.90
C ARG A 29 3.14 8.59 -3.98
N ALA A 30 3.34 8.26 -2.72
CA ALA A 30 3.68 9.23 -1.68
C ALA A 30 4.94 10.05 -1.97
N GLN A 31 5.89 9.52 -2.74
CA GLN A 31 7.10 10.24 -3.15
C GLN A 31 6.86 11.31 -4.24
N ASP A 32 5.80 11.15 -5.03
CA ASP A 32 5.54 11.90 -6.27
C ASP A 32 4.54 13.04 -6.08
N TRP A 33 3.98 13.21 -4.88
CA TRP A 33 3.07 14.31 -4.57
C TRP A 33 3.68 15.69 -4.83
N GLU A 34 3.06 16.43 -5.73
CA GLU A 34 3.39 17.83 -6.00
C GLU A 34 2.80 18.76 -4.93
N GLY A 35 3.42 19.93 -4.73
CA GLY A 35 2.96 20.90 -3.73
C GLY A 35 3.20 20.53 -2.26
N VAL A 36 3.60 19.29 -1.97
CA VAL A 36 3.96 18.83 -0.62
C VAL A 36 5.48 18.97 -0.39
N PRO A 37 5.97 19.47 0.76
CA PRO A 37 7.40 19.52 1.05
C PRO A 37 8.04 18.11 1.06
N LYS A 38 9.24 17.96 0.49
CA LYS A 38 9.93 16.65 0.33
C LYS A 38 10.07 15.84 1.62
N ILE A 39 10.18 16.50 2.77
CA ILE A 39 10.28 15.84 4.08
C ILE A 39 9.03 15.04 4.46
N PHE A 40 7.88 15.36 3.89
CA PHE A 40 6.63 14.64 4.14
C PHE A 40 6.31 13.61 3.06
N ARG A 41 7.14 13.49 2.02
CA ARG A 41 6.93 12.55 0.93
C ARG A 41 7.54 11.18 1.24
N GLY A 42 7.04 10.15 0.56
CA GLY A 42 7.58 8.79 0.63
C GLY A 42 7.07 7.94 1.79
N VAL A 43 6.04 8.40 2.50
CA VAL A 43 5.36 7.63 3.57
C VAL A 43 4.03 7.11 3.04
N GLY A 44 4.10 6.05 2.23
CA GLY A 44 2.94 5.32 1.72
C GLY A 44 3.12 3.83 1.94
N ASP A 45 2.07 3.04 1.75
CA ASP A 45 2.15 1.59 1.91
C ASP A 45 3.16 0.97 0.95
N MET A 46 3.80 -0.11 1.41
CA MET A 46 4.82 -0.82 0.66
C MET A 46 4.54 -2.32 0.63
N LEU A 47 4.71 -2.93 -0.54
CA LEU A 47 4.90 -4.36 -0.70
C LEU A 47 6.36 -4.62 -1.07
N LEU A 48 7.04 -5.38 -0.23
CA LEU A 48 8.44 -5.73 -0.38
C LEU A 48 8.56 -7.22 -0.71
N ARG A 49 8.98 -7.52 -1.94
CA ARG A 49 9.34 -8.88 -2.34
C ARG A 49 10.70 -9.24 -1.74
N ASN A 50 10.80 -10.41 -1.16
CA ASN A 50 12.03 -10.94 -0.61
C ASN A 50 12.74 -11.79 -1.66
N ASP A 51 13.87 -11.29 -2.17
CA ASP A 51 14.74 -12.02 -3.10
C ASP A 51 15.93 -12.59 -2.30
N ASN A 52 15.77 -13.79 -1.71
CA ASN A 52 16.81 -14.48 -0.93
C ASN A 52 17.45 -13.64 0.20
N GLY A 53 16.62 -13.01 1.02
CA GLY A 53 17.04 -12.18 2.16
C GLY A 53 17.26 -10.70 1.81
N LYS A 54 17.00 -10.31 0.57
CA LYS A 54 17.03 -8.91 0.13
C LYS A 54 15.63 -8.45 -0.26
N PHE A 55 15.12 -7.44 0.45
CA PHE A 55 13.83 -6.84 0.12
C PHE A 55 13.94 -5.86 -1.05
N VAL A 56 13.00 -5.96 -1.99
CA VAL A 56 12.82 -5.07 -3.14
C VAL A 56 11.40 -4.52 -3.10
N ASP A 57 11.27 -3.21 -3.16
CA ASP A 57 9.95 -2.57 -3.28
C ASP A 57 9.36 -2.87 -4.66
N VAL A 58 8.22 -3.57 -4.65
CA VAL A 58 7.45 -3.95 -5.84
C VAL A 58 6.04 -3.35 -5.81
N SER A 59 5.80 -2.35 -4.94
CA SER A 59 4.45 -1.84 -4.66
C SER A 59 3.73 -1.36 -5.92
N GLU A 60 4.41 -0.56 -6.74
CA GLU A 60 3.83 0.02 -7.95
C GLU A 60 3.57 -1.04 -9.02
N ASP A 61 4.56 -1.90 -9.27
CA ASP A 61 4.43 -3.02 -10.22
C ASP A 61 3.33 -4.02 -9.81
N ALA A 62 3.12 -4.20 -8.51
CA ALA A 62 2.13 -5.12 -7.96
C ALA A 62 0.72 -4.50 -7.83
N GLY A 63 0.54 -3.20 -8.11
CA GLY A 63 -0.76 -2.52 -8.00
C GLY A 63 -1.16 -2.07 -6.59
N ILE A 64 -0.20 -1.95 -5.68
CA ILE A 64 -0.44 -1.50 -4.30
C ILE A 64 -0.47 0.03 -4.23
N TYR A 65 -1.61 0.57 -3.80
CA TYR A 65 -1.72 2.00 -3.49
C TYR A 65 -0.81 2.37 -2.32
N GLY A 66 -0.18 3.54 -2.40
CA GLY A 66 0.67 4.06 -1.33
C GLY A 66 0.78 5.58 -1.45
N SER A 67 -0.38 6.23 -1.49
CA SER A 67 -0.51 7.67 -1.57
C SER A 67 -0.45 8.34 -0.19
N LEU A 68 -0.15 9.64 -0.14
CA LEU A 68 -0.18 10.41 1.12
C LEU A 68 -1.58 10.55 1.72
N ILE A 69 -2.63 10.21 0.98
CA ILE A 69 -4.00 10.11 1.52
C ILE A 69 -4.32 8.74 2.12
N GLY A 70 -3.37 7.80 2.12
CA GLY A 70 -3.47 6.55 2.86
C GLY A 70 -3.30 6.78 4.36
N PHE A 71 -4.38 6.61 5.11
CA PHE A 71 -4.40 6.71 6.57
C PHE A 71 -4.63 5.32 7.16
N GLY A 72 -3.66 4.42 6.93
CA GLY A 72 -3.74 3.03 7.34
C GLY A 72 -4.00 2.86 8.84
N LEU A 73 -4.97 2.01 9.19
CA LEU A 73 -5.34 1.66 10.56
C LEU A 73 -5.09 0.18 10.87
N GLY A 74 -5.38 -0.70 9.93
CA GLY A 74 -5.20 -2.13 10.09
C GLY A 74 -4.97 -2.84 8.76
N VAL A 75 -4.27 -3.97 8.83
CA VAL A 75 -4.04 -4.87 7.71
C VAL A 75 -4.43 -6.29 8.11
N MET A 76 -5.07 -7.00 7.20
CA MET A 76 -5.41 -8.41 7.35
C MET A 76 -4.95 -9.18 6.11
N VAL A 77 -4.30 -10.32 6.35
CA VAL A 77 -3.97 -11.29 5.29
C VAL A 77 -4.94 -12.45 5.42
N VAL A 78 -5.70 -12.72 4.36
CA VAL A 78 -6.75 -13.74 4.32
C VAL A 78 -6.86 -14.30 2.91
N ASP A 79 -7.29 -15.54 2.76
CA ASP A 79 -7.71 -16.09 1.46
C ASP A 79 -9.23 -15.87 1.35
N ILE A 80 -9.65 -14.77 0.72
CA ILE A 80 -11.07 -14.38 0.71
C ILE A 80 -11.85 -15.05 -0.43
N ASN A 81 -11.15 -15.40 -1.51
CA ASN A 81 -11.73 -15.98 -2.72
C ASN A 81 -11.61 -17.52 -2.77
N ASN A 82 -10.91 -18.14 -1.81
CA ASN A 82 -10.63 -19.58 -1.68
C ASN A 82 -9.75 -20.16 -2.80
N ASP A 83 -8.78 -19.39 -3.31
CA ASP A 83 -7.83 -19.84 -4.34
C ASP A 83 -6.49 -20.32 -3.77
N LEU A 84 -6.34 -20.32 -2.44
CA LEU A 84 -5.14 -20.68 -1.68
C LEU A 84 -4.00 -19.66 -1.78
N TYR A 85 -4.22 -18.47 -2.31
CA TYR A 85 -3.28 -17.35 -2.28
C TYR A 85 -3.67 -16.32 -1.20
N PRO A 86 -2.69 -15.66 -0.58
CA PRO A 86 -2.97 -14.61 0.39
C PRO A 86 -3.45 -13.33 -0.32
N ASP A 87 -4.66 -12.91 0.00
CA ASP A 87 -5.22 -11.59 -0.31
C ASP A 87 -4.93 -10.62 0.84
N ILE A 88 -5.04 -9.32 0.57
CA ILE A 88 -4.78 -8.27 1.56
C ILE A 88 -5.98 -7.34 1.69
N TYR A 89 -6.46 -7.16 2.92
CA TYR A 89 -7.42 -6.11 3.24
C TYR A 89 -6.74 -5.04 4.10
N VAL A 90 -6.92 -3.78 3.71
CA VAL A 90 -6.41 -2.59 4.42
C VAL A 90 -7.58 -1.70 4.79
N SER A 91 -7.66 -1.34 6.07
CA SER A 91 -8.59 -0.32 6.52
C SER A 91 -7.91 1.05 6.59
N ASN A 92 -8.58 2.05 6.02
CA ASN A 92 -8.13 3.45 6.03
C ASN A 92 -9.11 4.33 6.82
N ASP A 93 -8.60 5.44 7.35
CA ASP A 93 -9.43 6.47 7.99
C ASP A 93 -9.83 7.60 7.01
N PHE A 94 -10.74 8.46 7.48
CA PHE A 94 -11.21 9.68 6.86
C PHE A 94 -11.97 9.46 5.53
N TYR A 95 -11.41 9.94 4.41
CA TYR A 95 -12.07 9.97 3.11
C TYR A 95 -11.43 9.02 2.09
N GLU A 96 -10.32 8.38 2.46
CA GLU A 96 -9.76 7.31 1.66
C GLU A 96 -10.57 6.03 1.88
N ARG A 97 -10.66 5.20 0.83
CA ARG A 97 -11.40 3.94 0.89
C ARG A 97 -10.52 2.88 1.55
N ASP A 98 -11.19 1.90 2.13
CA ASP A 98 -10.54 0.62 2.40
C ASP A 98 -10.12 -0.05 1.09
N TYR A 99 -9.05 -0.83 1.14
CA TYR A 99 -8.54 -1.58 0.00
C TYR A 99 -8.73 -3.08 0.23
N LEU A 100 -9.23 -3.76 -0.80
CA LEU A 100 -9.18 -5.20 -0.91
C LEU A 100 -8.38 -5.53 -2.15
N TYR A 101 -7.22 -6.14 -1.94
CA TYR A 101 -6.26 -6.56 -2.94
C TYR A 101 -6.39 -8.06 -3.14
N ILE A 102 -6.70 -8.50 -4.35
CA ILE A 102 -6.90 -9.92 -4.67
C ILE A 102 -5.68 -10.42 -5.40
N ASN A 103 -4.99 -11.41 -4.84
CA ASN A 103 -3.74 -11.88 -5.44
C ASN A 103 -4.00 -12.55 -6.80
N ASN A 104 -3.51 -11.95 -7.88
CA ASN A 104 -3.73 -12.46 -9.25
C ASN A 104 -2.78 -13.62 -9.60
N GLN A 105 -1.95 -14.08 -8.65
CA GLN A 105 -1.03 -15.21 -8.79
C GLN A 105 0.11 -15.00 -9.81
N ASP A 106 0.27 -13.78 -10.32
CA ASP A 106 1.27 -13.40 -11.32
C ASP A 106 2.22 -12.29 -10.83
N GLY A 107 2.16 -11.96 -9.54
CA GLY A 107 2.94 -10.89 -8.92
C GLY A 107 2.17 -9.58 -8.76
N THR A 108 0.91 -9.53 -9.20
CA THR A 108 0.01 -8.39 -9.03
C THR A 108 -1.16 -8.71 -8.08
N PHE A 109 -1.86 -7.65 -7.66
CA PHE A 109 -3.01 -7.67 -6.77
C PHE A 109 -4.26 -7.01 -7.37
#